data_AF-A0A7J5VG90-F1
#
_entry.id   AF-A0A7J5VG90-F1
#
_cell.length_a   1.000
_cell.length_b   1.000
_cell.length_c   1.000
_cell.angle_alpha   90.00
_cell.angle_beta   90.00
_cell.angle_gamma   90.00
#
_symmetry.space_group_name_H-M   'P 1'
#
loop_
_entity.id
_entity.type
_entity.pdbx_description
1 polymer ?
#
loop_
_entity_poly.entity_id
_entity_poly.type
_entity_poly.pdbx_seq_one_letter_code
_entity_poly.pdbx_strand_id
1 'polypeptide(L)'
;MECNLRDASILTEIFNAETVKDVIRREEDVDVRVKESLDNHLKRFHQRECSPEAGPIFVEMLGHLERISDLCNNMAEYIRDIQ
;
A
#
# COMPACT_ATOMS: atom_id res chain seq x y z
N MET A 1 3.61 -4.99 4.33
CA MET A 1 4.03 -5.48 3.00
C MET A 1 4.18 -7.00 2.99
N GLU A 2 5.14 -7.57 3.73
CA GLU A 2 5.38 -9.02 3.76
C GLU A 2 4.16 -9.83 4.26
N CYS A 3 3.44 -9.30 5.25
CA CYS A 3 2.19 -9.90 5.70
C CYS A 3 1.08 -9.89 4.64
N ASN A 4 0.96 -8.84 3.81
CA ASN A 4 -0.09 -8.76 2.77
C ASN A 4 0.14 -9.77 1.66
N LEU A 5 1.39 -9.98 1.26
CA LEU A 5 1.78 -11.01 0.29
C LEU A 5 1.49 -12.42 0.81
N ARG A 6 1.84 -12.68 2.08
CA ARG A 6 1.58 -13.97 2.72
C ARG A 6 0.09 -14.24 2.87
N ASP A 7 -0.67 -13.25 3.31
CA ASP A 7 -2.11 -13.35 3.52
C ASP A 7 -2.87 -13.52 2.19
N ALA A 8 -2.48 -12.80 1.12
CA ALA A 8 -3.03 -13.01 -0.22
C ALA A 8 -2.77 -14.42 -0.76
N SER A 9 -1.56 -14.98 -0.53
CA SER A 9 -1.24 -16.36 -0.91
C SER A 9 -2.07 -17.36 -0.11
N ILE A 10 -2.26 -17.15 1.19
CA ILE A 10 -3.06 -18.05 2.03
C ILE A 10 -4.54 -18.01 1.65
N LEU A 11 -5.07 -16.83 1.29
CA LEU A 11 -6.46 -16.68 0.83
C LEU A 11 -6.76 -17.49 -0.43
N THR A 12 -5.77 -17.78 -1.28
CA THR A 12 -5.96 -18.66 -2.44
C THR A 12 -6.10 -20.14 -2.09
N GLU A 13 -5.71 -20.54 -0.87
CA GLU A 13 -5.77 -21.93 -0.39
C GLU A 13 -6.92 -22.15 0.60
N ILE A 14 -7.25 -21.15 1.44
CA ILE A 14 -8.33 -21.19 2.44
C ILE A 14 -8.98 -19.80 2.56
N PHE A 15 -10.27 -19.69 2.24
CA PHE A 15 -11.00 -18.43 2.45
C PHE A 15 -11.16 -18.11 3.94
N ASN A 16 -10.71 -16.91 4.35
CA ASN A 16 -10.89 -16.39 5.70
C ASN A 16 -11.35 -14.92 5.62
N ALA A 17 -12.60 -14.68 6.02
CA ALA A 17 -13.19 -13.34 6.01
C ALA A 17 -12.42 -12.33 6.89
N GLU A 18 -11.74 -12.79 7.94
CA GLU A 18 -10.94 -11.91 8.79
C GLU A 18 -9.66 -11.46 8.08
N THR A 19 -9.05 -12.34 7.29
CA THR A 19 -7.89 -12.00 6.45
C THR A 19 -8.28 -10.96 5.38
N VAL A 20 -9.47 -11.06 4.78
CA VAL A 20 -9.96 -10.06 3.82
C VAL A 20 -10.08 -8.68 4.47
N LYS A 21 -10.71 -8.59 5.66
CA LYS A 21 -10.82 -7.32 6.39
C LYS A 21 -9.45 -6.74 6.76
N ASP A 22 -8.53 -7.60 7.16
CA ASP A 22 -7.17 -7.21 7.50
C ASP A 22 -6.41 -6.63 6.30
N VAL A 23 -6.61 -7.19 5.11
CA VAL A 23 -6.03 -6.67 3.86
C VAL A 23 -6.60 -5.28 3.55
N ILE A 24 -7.92 -5.11 3.59
CA ILE A 24 -8.59 -3.81 3.37
C ILE A 24 -8.04 -2.76 4.34
N ARG A 25 -8.02 -3.08 5.64
CA ARG A 25 -7.53 -2.14 6.68
C ARG A 25 -6.08 -1.73 6.45
N ARG A 26 -5.22 -2.66 6.00
CA ARG A 26 -3.81 -2.37 5.74
C ARG A 26 -3.62 -1.55 4.46
N GLU A 27 -4.52 -1.67 3.49
CA GLU A 27 -4.51 -0.83 2.30
C GLU A 27 -4.89 0.60 2.64
N GLU A 28 -5.94 0.80 3.44
CA GLU A 28 -6.29 2.13 3.98
C GLU A 28 -5.11 2.76 4.77
N ASP A 29 -4.43 1.95 5.61
CA ASP A 29 -3.24 2.39 6.34
C ASP A 29 -2.09 2.80 5.40
N VAL A 30 -1.93 2.13 4.25
CA VAL A 30 -0.90 2.44 3.25
C VAL A 30 -1.21 3.75 2.55
N ASP A 31 -2.45 3.96 2.11
CA ASP A 31 -2.90 5.19 1.44
C ASP A 31 -2.65 6.43 2.31
N VAL A 32 -3.02 6.34 3.60
CA VAL A 32 -2.78 7.40 4.58
C VAL A 32 -1.28 7.70 4.68
N ARG A 33 -0.45 6.67 4.80
CA ARG A 33 1.01 6.84 4.94
C ARG A 33 1.66 7.38 3.68
N VAL A 34 1.19 7.01 2.49
CA VAL A 34 1.67 7.53 1.21
C VAL A 34 1.38 9.03 1.14
N LYS A 35 0.16 9.44 1.47
CA LYS A 35 -0.23 10.85 1.52
C LYS A 35 0.59 11.64 2.53
N GLU A 36 0.73 11.16 3.76
CA GLU A 36 1.55 11.80 4.80
C GLU A 36 3.02 11.91 4.37
N SER A 37 3.56 10.88 3.72
CA SER A 37 4.94 10.86 3.23
C SER A 37 5.15 11.88 2.11
N LEU A 38 4.19 12.02 1.21
CA LEU A 38 4.22 13.03 0.14
C LEU A 38 4.15 14.46 0.71
N ASP A 39 3.24 14.71 1.66
CA ASP A 39 3.09 16.01 2.33
C ASP A 39 4.38 16.40 3.07
N ASN A 40 4.98 15.45 3.77
CA ASN A 40 6.26 15.65 4.47
C ASN A 40 7.42 15.88 3.50
N HIS A 41 7.44 15.17 2.36
CA HIS A 41 8.43 15.40 1.32
C HIS A 41 8.30 16.82 0.74
N LEU A 42 7.09 17.30 0.45
CA LEU A 42 6.85 18.66 -0.03
C LEU A 42 7.30 19.73 0.98
N LYS A 43 7.07 19.53 2.28
CA LYS A 43 7.56 20.44 3.32
C LYS A 43 9.09 20.54 3.30
N ARG A 44 9.77 19.39 3.32
CA ARG A 44 11.25 19.32 3.30
C ARG A 44 11.83 19.88 1.99
N PHE A 45 11.15 19.66 0.86
CA PHE A 45 11.54 20.24 -0.43
C PHE A 45 11.52 21.77 -0.40
N HIS A 46 10.44 22.39 0.12
CA HIS A 46 10.36 23.85 0.26
C HIS A 46 11.40 24.41 1.23
N GLN A 47 11.77 23.64 2.26
CA GLN A 47 12.83 23.98 3.22
C GLN A 47 14.25 23.75 2.67
N ARG A 48 14.39 23.23 1.43
CA ARG A 48 15.67 22.85 0.81
C ARG A 48 16.44 21.79 1.60
N GLU A 49 15.72 20.93 2.32
CA GLU A 49 16.26 19.81 3.10
C GLU A 49 16.32 18.49 2.31
N CYS A 50 15.79 18.50 1.08
CA CYS A 50 15.83 17.37 0.15
C CYS A 50 16.70 17.70 -1.07
N SER A 51 17.41 16.68 -1.58
CA SER A 51 17.95 16.73 -2.94
C SER A 51 16.78 16.76 -3.94
N PRO A 52 16.73 17.73 -4.87
CA PRO A 52 15.71 17.78 -5.91
C PRO A 52 15.69 16.52 -6.78
N GLU A 53 16.85 15.92 -7.01
CA GLU A 53 17.02 14.72 -7.83
C GLU A 53 16.44 13.46 -7.15
N ALA A 54 16.45 13.43 -5.82
CA ALA A 54 15.88 12.33 -5.04
C ALA A 54 14.35 12.36 -4.94
N GLY A 55 13.73 13.51 -5.22
CA GLY A 55 12.27 13.69 -5.12
C GLY A 55 11.48 12.78 -6.06
N PRO A 56 11.74 12.78 -7.37
CA PRO A 56 11.05 11.90 -8.32
C PRO A 56 11.14 10.42 -7.95
N ILE A 57 12.33 9.96 -7.54
CA ILE A 57 12.57 8.57 -7.14
C ILE A 57 11.73 8.22 -5.91
N PHE A 58 11.71 9.10 -4.91
CA PHE A 58 10.93 8.89 -3.69
C PHE A 58 9.42 8.79 -3.97
N VAL A 59 8.89 9.70 -4.79
CA VAL A 59 7.48 9.72 -5.17
C VAL A 59 7.10 8.48 -5.97
N GLU A 60 7.95 8.05 -6.91
CA GLU A 60 7.74 6.82 -7.68
C GLU A 60 7.71 5.58 -6.77
N MET A 61 8.63 5.48 -5.81
CA MET A 61 8.63 4.37 -4.85
C MET A 61 7.34 4.33 -4.02
N LEU A 62 6.85 5.47 -3.54
CA LEU A 62 5.58 5.52 -2.81
C LEU A 62 4.41 5.03 -3.66
N GLY A 63 4.32 5.46 -4.92
CA GLY A 63 3.29 4.99 -5.84
C GLY A 63 3.39 3.48 -6.14
N HIS A 64 4.59 2.92 -6.21
CA HIS A 64 4.77 1.48 -6.33
C HIS A 64 4.29 0.73 -5.08
N LEU A 65 4.51 1.26 -3.87
CA LEU A 65 4.03 0.65 -2.63
C LEU A 65 2.50 0.66 -2.54
N GLU A 66 1.88 1.80 -2.83
CA GLU A 66 0.42 1.98 -2.90
C GLU A 66 -0.19 0.96 -3.87
N ARG A 67 0.34 0.92 -5.11
CA ARG A 67 -0.15 0.01 -6.14
C ARG A 67 -0.05 -1.47 -5.77
N ILE A 68 1.02 -1.89 -5.10
CA ILE A 68 1.12 -3.29 -4.62
C ILE A 68 0.07 -3.57 -3.56
N SER A 69 -0.18 -2.61 -2.65
CA SER A 69 -1.21 -2.74 -1.62
C SER A 69 -2.61 -2.83 -2.21
N ASP A 70 -2.94 -1.98 -3.17
CA ASP A 70 -4.20 -2.00 -3.92
C ASP A 70 -4.39 -3.33 -4.68
N LEU A 71 -3.35 -3.86 -5.33
CA LEU A 71 -3.40 -5.19 -5.96
C LEU A 71 -3.73 -6.31 -4.97
N CYS A 72 -3.17 -6.26 -3.75
CA CYS A 72 -3.52 -7.20 -2.69
C CYS A 72 -5.00 -7.08 -2.28
N ASN A 73 -5.50 -5.85 -2.14
CA ASN A 73 -6.90 -5.57 -1.82
C ASN A 73 -7.84 -6.11 -2.90
N ASN A 74 -7.57 -5.78 -4.17
CA ASN A 74 -8.32 -6.25 -5.33
C ASN A 74 -8.40 -7.78 -5.40
N MET A 75 -7.30 -8.49 -5.10
CA MET A 75 -7.31 -9.96 -5.03
C MET A 75 -8.20 -10.48 -3.88
N ALA A 76 -8.12 -9.88 -2.70
CA ALA A 76 -8.93 -10.27 -1.55
C ALA A 76 -10.43 -10.03 -1.80
N GLU A 77 -10.78 -8.91 -2.43
CA GLU A 77 -12.16 -8.62 -2.84
C GLU A 77 -12.67 -9.62 -3.89
N TYR A 78 -11.86 -9.93 -4.91
CA TYR A 78 -12.23 -10.90 -5.93
C TYR A 78 -12.49 -12.29 -5.36
N ILE A 79 -11.66 -12.75 -4.42
CA ILE A 79 -11.87 -14.03 -3.73
C ILE A 79 -13.16 -14.00 -2.90
N ARG A 80 -13.45 -12.89 -2.21
CA ARG A 80 -14.70 -12.70 -1.45
C ARG A 80 -15.93 -12.80 -2.35
N ASP A 81 -15.87 -12.27 -3.57
CA ASP A 81 -17.03 -12.23 -4.47
C ASP A 81 -17.33 -13.58 -5.16
N ILE A 82 -16.38 -14.53 -5.17
CA ILE A 82 -16.55 -15.87 -5.76
C ILE A 82 -17.11 -16.90 -4.74
N GLN A 83 -16.99 -16.64 -3.44
CA GLN A 83 -17.50 -17.52 -2.36
C GLN A 83 -18.99 -17.29 -2.11
#